data_AF-A0ABD0RZZ0-F1
#
_entry.id   AF-A0ABD0RZZ0-F1
#
_cell.length_a   1.000
_cell.length_b   1.000
_cell.length_c   1.000
_cell.angle_alpha   90.00
_cell.angle_beta   90.00
_cell.angle_gamma   90.00
#
_symmetry.space_group_name_H-M   'P 1'
#
loop_
_entity.id
_entity.type
_entity.pdbx_description
1 polymer ?
#
loop_
_entity_poly.entity_id
_entity_poly.type
_entity_poly.pdbx_seq_one_letter_code
_entity_poly.pdbx_strand_id
1 'polypeptide(L)' 'MERSEKGLNQRLRVCVATCNRADYSKLAPIMFGIKSHPEMFDLEVVVLGSHLIDDYG' A
#
# COMPACT_ATOMS: atom_id res chain seq x y z
N MET A 1 -30.95 7.03 -2.50
CA MET A 1 -29.53 6.74 -2.78
C MET A 1 -29.36 5.24 -2.74
N GLU A 2 -29.46 4.60 -3.91
CA GLU A 2 -29.31 3.16 -4.04
C GLU A 2 -27.89 2.76 -3.65
N ARG A 3 -27.76 2.03 -2.54
CA ARG A 3 -26.53 1.36 -2.13
C ARG A 3 -26.34 0.21 -3.12
N SER A 4 -25.53 0.41 -4.15
CA SER A 4 -25.26 -0.63 -5.14
C SER A 4 -24.50 -1.77 -4.46
N GLU A 5 -25.17 -2.90 -4.25
CA GLU A 5 -24.62 -4.18 -3.78
C GLU A 5 -23.75 -4.85 -4.86
N LYS A 6 -22.91 -4.09 -5.55
CA LYS A 6 -21.97 -4.59 -6.55
C LYS A 6 -20.58 -4.65 -5.95
N GLY A 7 -20.17 -5.83 -5.47
CA GLY A 7 -18.74 -6.13 -5.35
C GLY A 7 -18.25 -6.85 -4.10
N LEU A 8 -19.05 -7.65 -3.40
CA LEU A 8 -18.60 -8.46 -2.25
C LEU A 8 -17.45 -9.46 -2.57
N ASN A 9 -16.96 -9.51 -3.80
CA ASN A 9 -15.94 -10.44 -4.27
C ASN A 9 -14.76 -9.79 -5.04
N GLN A 10 -14.64 -8.47 -5.04
CA GLN A 10 -13.52 -7.77 -5.69
C GLN A 10 -12.57 -7.22 -4.63
N ARG A 11 -11.36 -7.77 -4.55
CA ARG A 11 -10.29 -7.25 -3.67
C ARG A 11 -10.00 -5.80 -4.03
N LEU A 12 -9.87 -4.94 -3.03
CA LEU A 12 -9.47 -3.56 -3.24
C LEU A 12 -7.98 -3.53 -3.61
N ARG A 13 -7.68 -3.01 -4.79
CA ARG A 13 -6.31 -2.87 -5.28
C ARG A 13 -5.70 -1.61 -4.67
N VAL A 14 -4.60 -1.78 -3.94
CA VAL A 14 -3.92 -0.72 -3.21
C VAL A 14 -2.48 -0.62 -3.69
N CYS A 15 -2.07 0.57 -4.13
CA CYS A 15 -0.68 0.86 -4.46
C CYS A 15 -0.08 1.76 -3.38
N VAL A 16 1.02 1.35 -2.76
CA VAL A 16 1.79 2.18 -1.82
C VAL A 16 3.10 2.59 -2.47
N ALA A 17 3.22 3.88 -2.76
CA ALA A 17 4.46 4.49 -3.22
C ALA A 17 5.24 5.02 -2.01
N THR A 18 6.45 4.52 -1.79
CA THR A 18 7.37 4.97 -0.73
C THR A 18 8.61 5.55 -1.38
N CYS A 19 9.02 6.73 -0.93
CA CYS A 19 10.07 7.52 -1.58
C CYS A 19 11.32 7.67 -0.71
N ASN A 20 11.20 7.49 0.62
CA ASN A 20 12.31 7.63 1.56
C ASN A 20 12.03 6.92 2.90
N ARG A 21 13.03 6.89 3.78
CA ARG A 21 12.91 6.29 5.12
C ARG A 21 11.86 6.97 6.01
N ALA A 22 11.68 8.28 5.89
CA ALA A 22 10.78 9.04 6.75
C ALA A 22 9.31 8.72 6.48
N ASP A 23 8.91 8.52 5.22
CA ASP A 23 7.58 8.03 4.86
C ASP A 23 7.45 6.53 5.14
N TYR A 24 8.47 5.74 4.82
CA TYR A 24 8.45 4.29 5.05
C TYR A 24 8.24 3.95 6.52
N SER A 25 8.82 4.73 7.44
CA SER A 25 8.63 4.56 8.89
C SER A 25 7.16 4.57 9.33
N LYS A 26 6.28 5.25 8.58
CA LYS A 26 4.84 5.39 8.88
C LYS A 26 3.97 4.53 7.97
N LEU A 27 4.42 4.30 6.74
CA LEU A 27 3.72 3.46 5.77
C LEU A 27 3.92 1.98 6.05
N ALA A 28 5.05 1.55 6.63
CA ALA A 28 5.33 0.15 6.89
C ALA A 28 4.26 -0.53 7.76
N PRO A 29 3.83 0.03 8.91
CA PRO A 29 2.73 -0.55 9.69
C PRO A 29 1.41 -0.67 8.91
N ILE A 30 1.11 0.29 8.04
CA ILE A 30 -0.09 0.27 7.19
C ILE A 30 0.03 -0.86 6.14
N MET A 31 1.18 -0.96 5.46
CA MET A 31 1.45 -2.04 4.51
C MET A 31 1.36 -3.42 5.16
N PHE A 32 1.85 -3.57 6.41
CA PHE A 32 1.68 -4.81 7.17
C PHE A 32 0.20 -5.13 7.44
N GLY A 33 -0.60 -4.14 7.84
CA GLY A 33 -2.04 -4.31 8.07
C GLY A 33 -2.83 -4.64 6.79
N ILE A 34 -2.44 -4.07 5.64
CA ILE A 34 -3.05 -4.40 4.35
C ILE A 34 -2.67 -5.83 3.95
N LYS A 35 -1.39 -6.18 4.07
CA LYS A 35 -0.87 -7.50 3.71
C LYS A 35 -1.47 -8.63 4.57
N SER A 36 -1.91 -8.33 5.80
CA SER A 36 -2.55 -9.32 6.68
C SER A 36 -4.00 -9.65 6.30
N HIS A 37 -4.60 -8.95 5.33
CA HIS A 37 -5.98 -9.16 4.88
C HIS A 37 -6.08 -9.38 3.35
N PRO A 38 -5.40 -10.42 2.79
CA PRO A 38 -5.33 -10.66 1.35
C PRO A 38 -6.67 -11.04 0.71
N GLU A 39 -7.68 -11.40 1.50
CA GLU A 39 -9.06 -11.61 1.06
C GLU A 39 -9.77 -10.28 0.73
N MET A 40 -9.34 -9.19 1.35
CA MET A 40 -9.91 -7.85 1.14
C MET A 40 -9.06 -6.99 0.22
N PHE A 41 -7.73 -7.16 0.21
CA PHE A 41 -6.80 -6.27 -0.49
C PHE A 41 -5.84 -7.00 -1.43
N ASP A 42 -5.47 -6.31 -2.50
CA ASP A 42 -4.40 -6.65 -3.43
C ASP A 42 -3.36 -5.52 -3.37
N LEU A 43 -2.19 -5.78 -2.77
CA LEU A 43 -1.20 -4.76 -2.44
C LEU A 43 -0.02 -4.80 -3.42
N GLU A 44 0.20 -3.67 -4.09
CA GLU A 44 1.38 -3.38 -4.89
C GLU A 44 2.22 -2.30 -4.19
N VAL A 45 3.55 -2.47 -4.16
CA VAL A 45 4.47 -1.51 -3.55
C VAL A 45 5.41 -0.97 -4.62
N VAL A 46 5.43 0.36 -4.76
CA VAL A 46 6.35 1.06 -5.66
C VAL A 46 7.41 1.75 -4.81
N VAL A 47 8.67 1.37 -5.05
CA VAL A 47 9.83 1.99 -4.41
C VAL A 47 10.46 2.96 -5.40
N LEU A 48 10.64 4.20 -4.96
CA LEU A 48 11.20 5.27 -5.77
C LEU A 48 11.98 6.27 -4.90
N GLY A 49 12.47 7.35 -5.51
CA GLY A 49 13.06 8.47 -4.77
C GLY A 49 14.38 8.13 -4.07
N SER A 50 14.57 8.69 -2.87
CA SER A 50 15.78 8.55 -2.05
C SER A 50 16.10 7.10 -1.66
N HIS A 51 15.12 6.19 -1.69
CA HIS A 51 15.39 4.75 -1.49
C HIS A 51 16.36 4.15 -2.52
N LEU A 52 16.47 4.77 -3.70
CA LEU A 52 17.32 4.30 -4.79
C LEU A 52 18.65 5.07 -4.88
N ILE A 53 18.95 5.92 -3.88
CA ILE A 53 20.17 6.72 -3.84
C ILE A 53 20.99 6.29 -2.61
N ASP A 54 22.22 5.85 -2.84
CA ASP A 54 23.07 5.21 -1.82
C ASP A 54 23.46 6.16 -0.66
N ASP A 55 23.49 7.47 -0.90
CA ASP A 55 24.03 8.47 0.04
C ASP A 55 22.99 9.17 0.94
N TYR A 56 21.69 8.84 0.81
CA TYR A 56 20.59 9.59 1.45
C TYR A 56 19.58 8.73 2.24
N GLY A 57 19.99 7.55 2.72
CA GLY A 57 19.17 6.62 3.51
C GLY A 57 18.72 7.12 4.90
#